data_AF-A0A920B5M9-F1
#
_entry.id   AF-A0A920B5M9-F1
#
_cell.length_a   1.000
_cell.length_b   1.000
_cell.length_c   1.000
_cell.angle_alpha   90.00
_cell.angle_beta   90.00
_cell.angle_gamma   90.00
#
_symmetry.space_group_name_H-M   'P 1'
#
loop_
_entity.id
_entity.type
_entity.pdbx_description
1 polymer ?
#
loop_
_entity_poly.entity_id
_entity_poly.type
_entity_poly.pdbx_seq_one_letter_code
_entity_poly.pdbx_strand_id
1 'polypeptide(L)' 'MKNQLKQLGLSIDWDREISTCSPEYYKHQQKFFLELYDKGLVYRKESYVNWDPVDKTVLANEQVIDGKGWRSGASC' A
#
# COMPACT_ATOMS: atom_id res chain seq x y z
N MET A 1 -17.36 -7.70 -4.75
CA MET A 1 -17.76 -7.59 -3.34
C MET A 1 -18.89 -6.59 -3.09
N LYS A 2 -18.97 -5.45 -3.80
CA LYS A 2 -20.04 -4.43 -3.61
C LYS A 2 -21.47 -5.00 -3.56
N ASN A 3 -21.86 -5.84 -4.51
CA ASN A 3 -23.22 -6.42 -4.55
C ASN A 3 -23.52 -7.29 -3.32
N GLN A 4 -22.53 -8.05 -2.83
CA GLN A 4 -22.68 -8.88 -1.62
C GLN A 4 -22.88 -8.00 -0.38
N LEU A 5 -22.14 -6.88 -0.26
CA LEU A 5 -22.29 -5.93 0.86
C LEU A 5 -23.66 -5.23 0.85
N LYS A 6 -24.21 -4.93 -0.34
CA LYS A 6 -25.58 -4.39 -0.47
C LYS A 6 -26.64 -5.41 -0.02
N GLN A 7 -26.45 -6.69 -0.33
CA GLN A 7 -27.36 -7.75 0.10
C GLN A 7 -27.40 -7.96 1.62
N LEU A 8 -26.32 -7.61 2.33
CA LEU A 8 -26.27 -7.65 3.79
C LEU A 8 -27.07 -6.52 4.47
N GLY A 9 -27.61 -5.55 3.71
CA GLY A 9 -28.43 -4.47 4.26
C GLY A 9 -27.63 -3.45 5.08
N LEU A 10 -26.32 -3.33 4.85
CA LEU A 10 -25.46 -2.38 5.56
C LEU A 10 -25.80 -0.93 5.18
N SER A 11 -25.88 -0.04 6.18
CA SER A 11 -26.10 1.40 5.98
C SER A 11 -24.82 2.12 5.53
N ILE A 12 -24.40 1.85 4.29
CA ILE A 12 -23.23 2.47 3.65
C ILE A 12 -23.70 3.54 2.66
N ASP A 13 -23.11 4.74 2.75
CA ASP A 13 -23.27 5.80 1.76
C ASP A 13 -22.41 5.48 0.52
N TRP A 14 -23.05 4.89 -0.49
CA TRP A 14 -22.40 4.48 -1.73
C TRP A 14 -22.05 5.65 -2.66
N ASP A 15 -22.59 6.85 -2.42
CA ASP A 15 -22.26 8.03 -3.22
C ASP A 15 -20.86 8.57 -2.89
N ARG A 16 -20.28 8.13 -1.77
CA ARG A 16 -18.92 8.45 -1.32
C ARG A 16 -17.91 7.33 -1.55
N GLU A 17 -18.29 6.30 -2.31
CA GLU A 17 -17.37 5.20 -2.62
C GLU A 17 -16.20 5.69 -3.48
N ILE A 18 -15.00 5.24 -3.12
CA ILE A 18 -13.76 5.52 -3.83
C ILE A 18 -12.99 4.22 -4.09
N SER A 19 -12.15 4.22 -5.11
CA SER A 19 -11.19 3.15 -5.38
C SER A 19 -9.79 3.73 -5.43
N THR A 20 -8.86 3.15 -4.66
CA THR A 20 -7.49 3.67 -4.54
C THR A 20 -6.69 3.56 -5.83
N CYS A 21 -7.08 2.66 -6.74
CA CYS A 21 -6.47 2.53 -8.06
C CYS A 21 -7.08 3.47 -9.11
N SER A 22 -8.10 4.26 -8.76
CA SER A 22 -8.71 5.23 -9.69
C SER A 22 -7.81 6.46 -9.89
N PRO A 23 -7.64 6.97 -11.12
CA PRO A 23 -6.91 8.20 -11.39
C PRO A 23 -7.44 9.41 -10.61
N GLU A 24 -8.75 9.48 -10.41
CA GLU A 24 -9.38 10.55 -9.64
C GLU A 24 -8.98 10.55 -8.16
N TYR A 25 -8.51 9.41 -7.65
CA TYR A 25 -8.02 9.28 -6.28
C TYR A 25 -6.50 9.42 -6.19
N TYR A 26 -5.74 8.59 -6.92
CA TYR A 26 -4.29 8.53 -6.73
C TYR A 26 -3.56 9.80 -7.17
N LYS A 27 -4.18 10.67 -7.99
CA LYS A 27 -3.62 11.99 -8.34
C LYS A 27 -3.29 12.82 -7.08
N HIS A 28 -4.10 12.68 -6.03
CA HIS A 28 -3.87 13.36 -4.76
C HIS A 28 -2.69 12.76 -4.01
N GLN A 29 -2.53 11.44 -4.02
CA GLN A 29 -1.38 10.75 -3.44
C GLN A 29 -0.07 11.14 -4.15
N GLN A 30 -0.08 11.23 -5.48
CA GLN A 30 1.08 11.67 -6.26
C GLN A 30 1.49 13.10 -5.89
N LYS A 31 0.54 14.03 -5.84
CA LYS A 31 0.80 15.41 -5.42
C LYS A 31 1.40 15.47 -4.01
N PHE A 32 0.79 14.74 -3.07
CA PHE A 32 1.27 14.70 -1.69
C PHE A 32 2.68 14.10 -1.59
N PHE A 33 2.98 13.04 -2.33
CA PHE A 33 4.32 12.44 -2.38
C PHE A 33 5.38 13.44 -2.86
N LEU A 34 5.07 14.22 -3.91
CA LEU A 34 5.98 15.26 -4.42
C LEU A 34 6.20 16.37 -3.38
N GLU A 35 5.15 16.81 -2.68
CA GLU A 35 5.30 17.80 -1.61
C GLU A 35 6.19 17.29 -0.46
N LEU A 36 6.14 15.99 -0.13
CA LEU A 36 7.02 15.38 0.86
C LEU A 36 8.46 15.25 0.34
N TYR A 37 8.64 14.93 -0.93
CA TYR A 37 9.94 14.87 -1.59
C TYR A 37 10.62 16.24 -1.60
N ASP A 38 9.90 17.31 -1.98
CA ASP A 38 10.41 18.69 -2.01
C ASP A 38 10.81 19.20 -0.62
N LYS A 39 10.15 18.69 0.44
CA LYS A 39 10.48 18.97 1.84
C LYS A 39 11.59 18.09 2.40
N GLY A 40 12.18 17.19 1.61
CA GLY A 40 13.24 16.27 2.02
C GLY A 40 12.78 15.15 2.98
N LEU A 41 11.47 14.93 3.11
CA LEU A 41 10.91 13.87 3.95
C LEU A 41 10.86 12.51 3.23
N VAL A 42 10.90 12.55 1.89
CA VAL A 42 11.09 11.38 1.04
C VAL A 42 12.38 11.55 0.25
N TYR A 43 13.22 10.53 0.22
CA TYR A 43 14.50 10.58 -0.47
C TYR A 43 14.88 9.20 -1.00
N ARG A 44 15.78 9.17 -1.98
CA ARG A 44 16.39 7.94 -2.48
C ARG A 44 17.76 7.77 -1.84
N LYS A 45 18.03 6.60 -1.27
CA LYS A 45 19.29 6.24 -0.64
C LYS A 45 19.63 4.77 -0.93
N GLU A 46 20.92 4.48 -1.08
CA GLU A 46 21.40 3.11 -1.06
C GLU A 46 21.53 2.63 0.39
N SER A 47 20.78 1.58 0.73
CA SER A 47 20.79 0.96 2.05
C SER A 47 20.52 -0.53 1.94
N TYR A 48 20.89 -1.28 2.98
CA TYR A 48 20.40 -2.65 3.14
C TYR A 48 18.89 -2.63 3.33
N VAL A 49 18.22 -3.59 2.70
CA VAL A 49 16.76 -3.72 2.69
C VAL A 49 16.38 -5.19 2.80
N ASN A 50 15.20 -5.48 3.34
CA ASN A 50 14.67 -6.84 3.38
C ASN A 50 14.20 -7.22 1.98
N TRP A 51 14.64 -8.36 1.47
CA TRP A 51 14.27 -8.83 0.13
C TRP A 51 13.48 -10.12 0.25
N ASP A 52 12.26 -10.12 -0.29
CA ASP A 52 11.47 -11.33 -0.40
C ASP A 52 11.81 -12.06 -1.72
N PRO A 53 12.42 -13.26 -1.69
CA PRO A 53 12.80 -13.97 -2.90
C PRO A 53 11.61 -14.56 -3.67
N VAL A 54 10.46 -14.74 -3.03
CA VAL A 54 9.24 -15.30 -3.63
C VAL A 54 8.44 -14.18 -4.30
N ASP A 55 8.16 -13.11 -3.56
CA ASP A 55 7.40 -11.96 -4.08
C ASP A 55 8.26 -11.05 -4.98
N LYS A 56 9.59 -11.26 -4.97
CA LYS A 56 10.58 -10.54 -5.79
C LYS A 56 10.47 -9.02 -5.62
N THR A 57 10.33 -8.60 -4.37
CA THR A 57 10.22 -7.19 -4.00
C THR A 57 10.96 -6.91 -2.71
N VAL A 58 11.31 -5.64 -2.53
CA VAL A 58 11.76 -5.12 -1.24
C VAL A 58 10.57 -5.04 -0.28
N LEU A 59 10.79 -5.40 0.97
CA LEU A 59 9.81 -5.29 2.06
C LEU A 59 10.20 -4.18 3.05
N ALA A 60 9.20 -3.47 3.54
CA ALA A 60 9.35 -2.63 4.73
C ALA A 60 9.56 -3.51 5.98
N ASN A 61 10.15 -2.97 7.04
CA ASN A 61 10.42 -3.73 8.26
C ASN A 61 9.13 -4.29 8.89
N GLU A 62 8.03 -3.54 8.79
CA GLU A 62 6.72 -3.93 9.31
C GLU A 62 6.10 -5.12 8.55
N GLN A 63 6.64 -5.45 7.38
CA GLN A 63 6.21 -6.59 6.56
C GLN A 63 7.08 -7.83 6.80
N VAL A 64 8.06 -7.78 7.70
CA VAL A 64 8.87 -8.92 8.10
C VAL A 64 8.39 -9.39 9.47
N ILE A 65 7.82 -10.59 9.54
CA ILE A 65 7.30 -11.20 10.76
C ILE A 65 8.13 -12.43 11.06
N ASP A 66 8.82 -12.46 12.21
CA ASP A 66 9.72 -13.53 12.62
C ASP A 66 10.79 -13.90 11.57
N GLY A 67 11.35 -12.88 10.90
CA GLY A 67 12.36 -13.05 9.85
C GLY A 67 11.83 -13.58 8.52
N LYS A 68 10.51 -13.54 8.32
CA LYS A 68 9.84 -14.02 7.11
C LYS A 68 8.94 -12.96 6.48
N GLY A 69 8.80 -13.01 5.16
CA GLY A 69 7.92 -12.12 4.42
C GLY A 69 6.47 -12.32 4.82
N TRP A 70 5.74 -11.22 5.03
CA TRP A 70 4.38 -11.22 5.56
C TRP A 70 3.39 -12.09 4.77
N ARG A 71 3.51 -12.12 3.44
CA ARG A 71 2.61 -12.89 2.56
C ARG A 71 3.19 -14.22 2.11
N SER A 72 4.47 -14.26 1.79
CA SER A 72 5.14 -15.44 1.25
C SER A 72 5.54 -16.46 2.32
N GLY A 73 5.78 -16.00 3.57
CA GLY A 73 6.40 -16.80 4.62
C GLY A 73 7.85 -17.21 4.33
N ALA A 74 8.46 -16.68 3.27
CA ALA A 74 9.84 -16.95 2.89
C ALA A 74 10.80 -16.18 3.79
N SER A 75 11.96 -16.77 4.09
CA SER A 75 13.00 -16.06 4.84
C SER A 75 13.53 -14.88 4.01
N CYS A 76 13.60 -13.71 4.63
CA CYS A 76 14.02 -12.44 4.03
C CYS A 76 15.13 -11.76 4.82
#